data_AF-A0A2K6TDX2-F1
#
_entry.id   AF-A0A2K6TDX2-F1
#
_cell.length_a   1.000
_cell.length_b   1.000
_cell.length_c   1.000
_cell.angle_alpha   90.00
_cell.angle_beta   90.00
_cell.angle_gamma   90.00
#
_symmetry.space_group_name_H-M   'P 1'
#
loop_
_entity.id
_entity.type
_entity.pdbx_description
1 polymer ?
#
loop_
_entity_poly.entity_id
_entity_poly.type
_entity_poly.pdbx_seq_one_letter_code
_entity_poly.pdbx_strand_id
1 'polypeptide(L)'
;LWDPVKNEKFQELFLQEVQMGELWLSRGEHRMGVQHLSNALLVCRQPRELLKVFKHTLPPKVFEMLLHKIPLVCQQFEADMNEQKCWEDEPD
;
A
#
# COMPACT_ATOMS: atom_id res chain seq x y z
N LEU A 1 9.19 17.87 -19.75
CA LEU A 1 10.33 17.01 -20.19
C LEU A 1 10.22 15.70 -19.43
N TRP A 2 9.69 14.66 -20.07
CA TRP A 2 9.67 13.30 -19.52
C TRP A 2 11.11 12.80 -19.45
N ASP A 3 11.60 12.52 -18.25
CA ASP A 3 12.97 12.06 -18.03
C ASP A 3 12.92 10.56 -17.66
N PRO A 4 13.24 9.66 -18.60
CA PRO A 4 13.14 8.22 -18.38
C PRO A 4 14.05 7.74 -17.24
N VAL A 5 15.19 8.39 -17.01
CA VAL A 5 16.14 8.05 -15.93
C VAL A 5 15.56 8.34 -14.54
N LYS A 6 14.71 9.38 -14.42
CA LYS A 6 14.01 9.67 -13.16
C LYS A 6 12.97 8.60 -12.85
N ASN A 7 12.31 8.06 -13.87
CA ASN A 7 11.31 7.01 -13.70
C ASN A 7 11.93 5.66 -13.30
N GLU A 8 13.11 5.33 -13.82
CA GLU A 8 13.84 4.13 -13.41
C GLU A 8 14.18 4.15 -11.91
N LYS A 9 14.63 5.30 -11.39
CA LYS A 9 14.95 5.44 -9.97
C LYS A 9 13.75 5.25 -9.05
N PHE A 10 12.57 5.76 -9.42
CA PHE A 10 11.36 5.55 -8.62
C PHE A 10 10.88 4.09 -8.67
N GLN A 11 11.08 3.40 -9.79
CA GLN A 11 10.78 1.98 -9.91
C GLN A 11 11.74 1.12 -9.07
N GLU A 12 13.03 1.45 -9.08
CA GLU A 12 14.04 0.78 -8.26
C GLU A 12 13.78 0.99 -6.76
N LEU A 13 13.49 2.23 -6.35
CA LEU A 13 13.11 2.55 -4.98
C LEU A 13 11.84 1.82 -4.56
N PHE A 14 10.82 1.77 -5.41
CA PHE A 14 9.60 1.01 -5.14
C PHE A 14 9.92 -0.46 -4.86
N LEU A 15 10.68 -1.11 -5.75
CA LEU A 15 11.02 -2.52 -5.60
C LEU A 15 11.87 -2.77 -4.35
N GLN A 16 12.84 -1.91 -4.09
CA GLN A 16 13.71 -2.00 -2.91
C GLN A 16 12.89 -1.89 -1.61
N GLU A 17 11.98 -0.92 -1.51
CA GLU A 17 11.13 -0.74 -0.32
C GLU A 17 10.18 -1.93 -0.13
N VAL A 18 9.62 -2.50 -1.20
CA VAL A 18 8.79 -3.72 -1.09
C VAL A 18 9.60 -4.90 -0.57
N GLN A 19 10.77 -5.16 -1.16
CA GLN A 19 11.64 -6.27 -0.75
C GLN A 19 12.13 -6.13 0.70
N MET A 20 12.52 -4.92 1.11
CA MET A 20 12.89 -4.66 2.50
C MET A 20 11.70 -4.84 3.44
N GLY A 21 10.50 -4.40 3.03
CA GLY A 21 9.26 -4.63 3.74
C GLY A 21 9.03 -6.11 4.03
N GLU A 22 9.07 -6.93 2.99
CA GLU A 22 8.91 -8.39 3.08
C GLU A 22 9.98 -9.04 3.96
N LEU A 23 11.25 -8.63 3.81
CA LEU A 23 12.36 -9.13 4.62
C LEU A 23 12.12 -8.89 6.12
N TRP A 24 11.74 -7.67 6.51
CA TRP A 24 11.47 -7.36 7.92
C TRP A 24 10.25 -8.10 8.45
N LEU A 25 9.20 -8.24 7.64
CA LEU A 25 8.02 -9.03 8.02
C LEU A 25 8.36 -10.50 8.25
N SER A 26 9.20 -11.11 7.39
CA SER A 26 9.66 -12.49 7.57
C SER A 26 10.44 -12.72 8.86
N ARG A 27 11.04 -11.65 9.42
CA ARG A 27 11.78 -11.66 10.69
C ARG A 27 10.90 -11.37 11.90
N GLY A 28 9.61 -11.08 11.70
CA GLY A 28 8.68 -10.66 12.75
C GLY A 28 8.75 -9.17 13.11
N GLU A 29 9.56 -8.37 12.39
CA GLU A 29 9.77 -6.95 12.64
C GLU A 29 8.72 -6.09 11.94
N HIS A 30 7.48 -6.14 12.45
CA HIS A 30 6.32 -5.49 11.81
C HIS A 30 6.47 -3.97 11.65
N ARG A 31 7.08 -3.27 12.61
CA ARG A 31 7.24 -1.81 12.53
C ARG A 31 8.15 -1.39 11.37
N MET A 32 9.24 -2.13 11.17
CA MET A 32 10.19 -1.88 10.07
C MET A 32 9.58 -2.29 8.74
N GLY A 33 8.90 -3.44 8.69
CA GLY A 33 8.16 -3.88 7.50
C GLY A 33 7.16 -2.82 7.02
N VAL A 34 6.30 -2.35 7.94
CA VAL A 34 5.31 -1.31 7.66
C VAL A 34 5.95 0.02 7.24
N GLN A 35 7.10 0.41 7.81
CA GLN A 35 7.82 1.62 7.38
C GLN A 35 8.21 1.55 5.90
N HIS A 36 8.81 0.42 5.48
CA HIS A 36 9.24 0.26 4.11
C HIS A 36 8.05 0.17 3.13
N LEU A 37 7.01 -0.59 3.48
CA LEU A 37 5.78 -0.65 2.67
C LEU A 37 5.07 0.72 2.56
N SER A 38 5.18 1.57 3.59
CA SER A 38 4.67 2.95 3.52
C SER A 38 5.46 3.80 2.53
N ASN A 39 6.79 3.68 2.53
CA ASN A 39 7.64 4.37 1.56
C ASN A 39 7.35 3.92 0.13
N ALA A 40 7.12 2.62 -0.09
CA ALA A 40 6.72 2.07 -1.39
C ALA A 40 5.42 2.71 -1.91
N LEU A 41 4.44 2.94 -1.03
CA LEU A 41 3.19 3.63 -1.37
C LEU A 41 3.40 5.10 -1.77
N LEU A 42 4.40 5.79 -1.21
CA LEU A 42 4.70 7.19 -1.54
C LEU A 42 5.33 7.35 -2.93
N VAL A 43 6.06 6.34 -3.41
CA VAL A 43 6.77 6.39 -4.71
C VAL A 43 6.01 5.69 -5.84
N CYS A 44 4.96 4.92 -5.51
CA CYS A 44 4.17 4.23 -6.52
C CYS A 44 3.21 5.18 -7.26
N ARG A 45 2.94 4.88 -8.54
CA ARG A 45 2.02 5.68 -9.37
C ARG A 45 0.55 5.39 -9.09
N GLN A 46 0.26 4.24 -8.48
CA GLN A 46 -1.10 3.75 -8.23
C GLN A 46 -1.21 3.19 -6.80
N PRO A 47 -1.25 4.05 -5.78
CA PRO A 47 -1.29 3.62 -4.38
C PRO A 47 -2.54 2.81 -4.03
N ARG A 48 -3.67 3.06 -4.70
CA ARG A 48 -4.92 2.31 -4.47
C ARG A 48 -4.79 0.84 -4.88
N GLU A 49 -4.23 0.56 -6.05
CA GLU A 49 -4.03 -0.83 -6.51
C GLU A 49 -3.01 -1.56 -5.65
N LEU A 50 -1.94 -0.87 -5.26
CA LEU A 50 -0.95 -1.44 -4.34
C LEU A 50 -1.55 -1.74 -2.95
N LEU A 51 -2.42 -0.86 -2.43
CA LEU A 51 -3.15 -1.11 -1.18
C LEU A 51 -4.08 -2.33 -1.29
N LYS A 52 -4.75 -2.55 -2.43
CA LYS A 52 -5.54 -3.77 -2.65
C LYS A 52 -4.64 -5.00 -2.60
N VAL A 53 -3.49 -4.97 -3.27
CA VAL A 53 -2.52 -6.08 -3.22
C VAL A 53 -2.09 -6.35 -1.77
N PHE A 54 -1.68 -5.30 -1.04
CA PHE A 54 -1.28 -5.42 0.36
C PHE A 54 -2.39 -5.95 1.28
N LYS A 55 -3.65 -5.59 1.04
CA LYS A 55 -4.79 -6.15 1.78
C LYS A 55 -4.91 -7.66 1.62
N HIS A 56 -4.55 -8.20 0.45
CA HIS A 56 -4.62 -9.63 0.17
C HIS A 56 -3.35 -10.40 0.59
N THR A 57 -2.18 -9.75 0.61
CA THR A 57 -0.91 -10.42 0.88
C THR A 57 -0.42 -10.26 2.32
N LEU A 58 -0.79 -9.18 3.02
CA LEU A 58 -0.32 -8.92 4.37
C LEU A 58 -1.26 -9.52 5.43
N PRO A 59 -0.72 -9.94 6.58
CA PRO A 59 -1.55 -10.24 7.75
C PRO A 59 -2.42 -9.04 8.14
N PRO A 60 -3.68 -9.23 8.58
CA PRO A 60 -4.60 -8.13 8.89
C PRO A 60 -4.02 -7.07 9.82
N LYS A 61 -3.30 -7.51 10.88
CA LYS A 61 -2.64 -6.63 11.84
C LYS A 61 -1.57 -5.74 11.20
N VAL A 62 -0.80 -6.27 10.26
CA VAL A 62 0.25 -5.52 9.56
C VAL A 62 -0.37 -4.51 8.61
N PHE A 63 -1.44 -4.89 7.93
CA PHE A 63 -2.19 -4.00 7.05
C PHE A 63 -2.84 -2.84 7.83
N GLU A 64 -3.46 -3.12 8.97
CA GLU A 64 -4.02 -2.07 9.84
C GLU A 64 -2.94 -1.07 10.32
N MET A 65 -1.77 -1.57 10.71
CA MET A 65 -0.62 -0.72 11.06
C MET A 65 -0.17 0.16 9.88
N LEU A 66 -0.24 -0.36 8.65
CA LEU A 66 0.06 0.41 7.44
C LEU A 66 -0.97 1.52 7.21
N LEU A 67 -2.25 1.24 7.40
CA LEU A 67 -3.31 2.24 7.23
C LEU A 67 -3.15 3.42 8.20
N HIS A 68 -2.84 3.14 9.46
CA HIS A 68 -2.58 4.18 10.46
C HIS A 68 -1.37 5.07 10.14
N LYS A 69 -0.43 4.57 9.32
CA LYS A 69 0.79 5.31 8.98
C LYS A 69 0.60 6.26 7.79
N ILE A 70 -0.44 6.07 6.99
CA ILE A 70 -0.70 6.88 5.78
C ILE A 70 -2.15 7.37 5.76
N PRO A 71 -2.56 8.25 6.70
CA PRO A 71 -3.96 8.57 6.92
C PRO A 71 -4.67 9.12 5.67
N LEU A 72 -3.99 9.97 4.90
CA LEU A 72 -4.57 10.65 3.73
C LEU A 72 -4.88 9.70 2.57
N VAL A 73 -4.02 8.71 2.32
CA VAL A 73 -4.24 7.72 1.25
C VAL A 73 -5.34 6.73 1.66
N CYS A 74 -5.43 6.44 2.96
CA CYS A 74 -6.38 5.47 3.51
C CYS A 74 -7.80 6.02 3.60
N GLN A 75 -8.00 7.29 3.99
CA GLN A 75 -9.32 7.93 4.00
C GLN A 75 -9.99 7.86 2.61
N GLN A 76 -9.20 8.10 1.56
CA GLN A 76 -9.70 7.99 0.20
C GLN A 76 -9.98 6.53 -0.18
N PHE A 77 -9.08 5.60 0.16
CA PHE A 77 -9.24 4.18 -0.11
C PHE A 77 -10.48 3.57 0.58
N GLU A 78 -10.72 3.94 1.84
CA GLU A 78 -11.88 3.52 2.62
C GLU A 78 -13.18 4.10 2.05
N ALA A 79 -13.18 5.38 1.65
CA ALA A 79 -14.32 5.99 0.98
C ALA A 79 -14.67 5.25 -0.33
N ASP A 80 -13.68 4.96 -1.18
CA ASP A 80 -13.92 4.25 -2.44
C ASP A 80 -14.42 2.80 -2.20
N MET A 81 -13.83 2.10 -1.23
CA MET A 81 -14.24 0.74 -0.83
C MET A 81 -15.67 0.72 -0.25
N ASN A 82 -16.05 1.76 0.48
CA ASN A 82 -17.37 1.87 1.09
C ASN A 82 -18.44 2.27 0.06
N GLU A 83 -18.10 3.11 -0.92
CA GLU A 83 -18.97 3.41 -2.08
C GLU A 83 -19.24 2.16 -2.93
N GLN A 84 -18.27 1.26 -3.05
CA GLN A 84 -18.46 -0.01 -3.76
C GLN A 84 -19.40 -0.97 -3.03
N LYS A 85 -19.59 -0.81 -1.71
CA LYS A 85 -20.49 -1.62 -0.89
C LYS A 85 -21.94 -1.16 -0.93
N CYS A 86 -22.21 0.05 -1.41
CA CYS A 86 -23.57 0.60 -1.51
C CYS A 86 -24.42 0.04 -2.66
N TRP A 87 -23.85 -0.78 -3.55
CA TRP A 87 -24.56 -1.34 -4.71
C TRP A 87 -24.88 -2.84 -4.57
N GLU A 88 -24.56 -3.48 -3.44
CA GLU A 88 -24.89 -4.90 -3.21
C GLU A 88 -26.09 -5.11 -2.26
N ASP A 89 -26.71 -4.02 -1.78
CA ASP A 89 -27.98 -4.07 -1.05
C ASP A 89 -29.13 -3.56 -1.96
N GLU A 90 -29.35 -4.20 -3.10
CA GLU A 90 -30.65 -4.11 -3.80
C GLU A 90 -31.55 -5.21 -3.21
N PRO A 91 -32.59 -4.88 -2.41
CA PRO A 91 -33.53 -5.89 -1.92
C PRO A 91 -34.43 -6.37 -3.07
N ASP A 92 -34.65 -7.70 -3.10
CA ASP A 92 -35.53 -8.47 -4.01
C ASP A 92 -36.84 -7.77 -4.47
#